data_AF-A0A3N5LLV1-F1
#
_entry.id   AF-A0A3N5LLV1-F1
#
_cell.length_a   1.000
_cell.length_b   1.000
_cell.length_c   1.000
_cell.angle_alpha   90.00
_cell.angle_beta   90.00
_cell.angle_gamma   90.00
#
_symmetry.space_group_name_H-M   'P 1'
#
loop_
_entity.id
_entity.type
_entity.pdbx_description
1 polymer ?
#
loop_
_entity_poly.entity_id
_entity_poly.type
_entity_poly.pdbx_seq_one_letter_code
_entity_poly.pdbx_strand_id
1 'polypeptide(L)'
;MQLYFRVTALSVVAVLLSVFQFDLSAQAPQQVRPSLGASVSQTLGVDSKITIAYSRPGVKGRKIWGGLIPYGMWPPNEYSQGKPFPWRAGANEKTILEISKDVTVEGKPLPAGKYGIHMLPGESQWIIIFSKNAAGTPYIYNEA
;
A
#
# COMPACT_ATOMS: atom_id res chain seq x y z
N MET A 1 22.92 -31.40 -61.49
CA MET A 1 23.18 -30.07 -60.89
C MET A 1 21.92 -29.25 -60.55
N GLN A 2 20.70 -29.69 -60.90
CA GLN A 2 19.44 -28.94 -60.65
C GLN A 2 18.70 -29.30 -59.35
N LEU A 3 19.04 -30.41 -58.69
CA LEU A 3 18.29 -30.91 -57.51
C LEU A 3 18.72 -30.25 -56.19
N TYR A 4 20.02 -29.92 -56.03
CA TYR A 4 20.54 -29.29 -54.82
C TYR A 4 20.08 -27.84 -54.63
N PHE A 5 19.87 -27.10 -55.73
CA PHE A 5 19.42 -25.69 -55.70
C PHE A 5 17.97 -25.54 -55.20
N ARG A 6 17.13 -26.56 -55.41
CA ARG A 6 15.72 -26.56 -54.95
C ARG A 6 15.58 -26.86 -53.46
N VAL A 7 16.49 -27.66 -52.89
CA VAL A 7 16.48 -28.02 -51.47
C VAL A 7 17.07 -26.91 -50.61
N THR A 8 18.16 -26.27 -51.06
CA THR A 8 18.76 -25.13 -50.34
C THR A 8 17.86 -23.89 -50.32
N ALA A 9 17.12 -23.61 -51.41
CA ALA A 9 16.16 -22.51 -51.45
C ALA A 9 14.99 -22.70 -50.45
N LEU A 10 14.52 -23.95 -50.27
CA LEU A 10 13.46 -24.27 -49.31
C LEU A 10 13.92 -24.13 -47.85
N SER A 11 15.17 -24.51 -47.55
CA SER A 11 15.75 -24.41 -46.22
C SER A 11 16.02 -22.96 -45.79
N VAL A 12 16.42 -22.08 -46.73
CA VAL A 12 16.66 -20.66 -46.44
C VAL A 12 15.37 -19.90 -46.17
N VAL A 13 14.28 -20.22 -46.87
CA VAL A 13 12.95 -19.65 -46.62
C VAL A 13 12.40 -20.08 -45.26
N ALA A 14 12.62 -21.35 -44.86
CA ALA A 14 12.20 -21.85 -43.55
C ALA A 14 12.97 -21.19 -42.38
N VAL A 15 14.26 -20.90 -42.56
CA VAL A 15 15.08 -20.18 -41.57
C VAL A 15 14.75 -18.69 -41.52
N LEU A 16 14.35 -18.07 -42.63
CA LEU A 16 13.89 -16.67 -42.64
C LEU A 16 12.50 -16.50 -41.99
N LEU A 17 11.63 -17.52 -42.04
CA LEU A 17 10.34 -17.49 -41.35
C LEU A 17 10.43 -17.68 -39.83
N SER A 18 11.50 -18.32 -39.31
CA SER A 18 11.64 -18.56 -37.87
C SER A 18 12.16 -17.35 -37.07
N VAL A 19 12.66 -16.30 -37.73
CA VAL A 19 13.19 -15.09 -37.07
C VAL A 19 12.11 -14.02 -36.80
N PHE A 20 10.86 -14.26 -37.22
CA PHE A 20 9.74 -13.32 -37.07
C PHE A 20 8.77 -13.70 -35.94
N GLN A 21 9.25 -14.34 -34.86
CA GLN A 21 8.46 -14.46 -33.64
C GLN A 21 8.56 -13.16 -32.84
N PHE A 22 7.75 -12.17 -33.24
CA PHE A 22 7.46 -11.03 -32.38
C PHE A 22 6.63 -11.54 -31.22
N ASP A 23 7.22 -11.56 -30.01
CA ASP A 23 6.46 -11.76 -28.77
C ASP A 23 5.46 -10.61 -28.61
N LEU A 24 4.24 -10.84 -29.06
CA LEU A 24 3.08 -10.00 -28.74
C LEU A 24 2.75 -10.24 -27.26
N SER A 25 3.54 -9.66 -26.38
CA SER A 25 3.16 -9.52 -24.98
C SER A 25 1.99 -8.54 -24.92
N ALA A 26 0.77 -9.09 -24.92
CA ALA A 26 -0.43 -8.33 -24.62
C ALA A 26 -0.28 -7.78 -23.19
N GLN A 27 0.07 -6.50 -23.07
CA GLN A 27 0.04 -5.82 -21.78
C GLN A 27 -1.42 -5.79 -21.32
N ALA A 28 -1.74 -6.54 -20.28
CA ALA A 28 -3.06 -6.46 -19.66
C ALA A 28 -3.37 -4.99 -19.35
N PRO A 29 -4.58 -4.49 -19.65
CA PRO A 29 -4.93 -3.10 -19.36
C PRO A 29 -4.65 -2.81 -17.89
N GLN A 30 -3.87 -1.76 -17.62
CA GLN A 30 -3.53 -1.38 -16.26
C GLN A 30 -4.81 -0.93 -15.55
N GLN A 31 -5.41 -1.83 -14.76
CA GLN A 31 -6.65 -1.55 -14.07
C GLN A 31 -6.39 -0.57 -12.92
N VAL A 32 -7.10 0.55 -12.92
CA VAL A 32 -7.05 1.51 -11.81
C VAL A 32 -7.64 0.83 -10.57
N ARG A 33 -6.78 0.56 -9.58
CA ARG A 33 -7.21 -0.02 -8.30
C ARG A 33 -8.28 0.84 -7.61
N PRO A 34 -9.32 0.25 -6.99
CA PRO A 34 -10.44 1.00 -6.41
C PRO A 34 -10.06 2.04 -5.33
N SER A 35 -8.99 1.78 -4.57
CA SER A 35 -8.49 2.68 -3.53
C SER A 35 -7.11 3.15 -3.94
N LEU A 36 -6.98 4.36 -4.48
CA LEU A 36 -5.68 4.88 -4.92
C LEU A 36 -4.79 5.25 -3.72
N GLY A 37 -3.50 4.98 -3.87
CA GLY A 37 -2.46 5.47 -2.96
C GLY A 37 -2.06 6.91 -3.30
N ALA A 38 -1.62 7.65 -2.30
CA ALA A 38 -1.05 8.98 -2.40
C ALA A 38 0.00 9.17 -1.30
N SER A 39 0.86 10.18 -1.46
CA SER A 39 1.79 10.58 -0.41
C SER A 39 1.93 12.09 -0.35
N VAL A 40 2.21 12.59 0.85
CA VAL A 40 2.59 13.98 1.12
C VAL A 40 3.87 13.96 1.91
N SER A 41 4.81 14.85 1.57
CA SER A 41 6.07 14.96 2.26
C SER A 41 6.44 16.42 2.46
N GLN A 42 6.99 16.73 3.63
CA GLN A 42 7.47 18.06 3.97
C GLN A 42 8.79 17.97 4.73
N THR A 43 9.73 18.83 4.36
CA THR A 43 10.95 19.06 5.14
C THR A 43 10.71 20.26 6.06
N LEU A 44 11.05 20.09 7.33
CA LEU A 44 11.02 21.09 8.40
C LEU A 44 12.45 21.42 8.80
N GLY A 45 12.74 22.72 8.97
CA GLY A 45 14.10 23.18 9.25
C GLY A 45 15.07 22.83 8.12
N VAL A 46 16.24 22.29 8.48
CA VAL A 46 17.32 22.00 7.52
C VAL A 46 17.24 20.58 6.96
N ASP A 47 16.94 19.57 7.80
CA ASP A 47 17.07 18.15 7.43
C ASP A 47 16.00 17.21 8.01
N SER A 48 14.96 17.72 8.68
CA SER A 48 13.89 16.89 9.24
C SER A 48 12.78 16.70 8.20
N LYS A 49 12.56 15.48 7.73
CA LYS A 49 11.56 15.16 6.70
C LYS A 49 10.47 14.29 7.30
N ILE A 50 9.23 14.71 7.08
CA ILE A 50 8.03 13.98 7.45
C ILE A 50 7.33 13.54 6.17
N THR A 51 6.97 12.27 6.07
CA THR A 51 6.25 11.71 4.93
C THR A 51 5.07 10.91 5.41
N ILE A 52 3.90 11.15 4.81
CA ILE A 52 2.68 10.37 5.04
C ILE A 52 2.30 9.71 3.73
N ALA A 53 2.33 8.38 3.71
CA ALA A 53 1.81 7.58 2.61
C ALA A 53 0.46 7.00 3.04
N TYR A 54 -0.58 7.18 2.23
CA TYR A 54 -1.93 6.77 2.56
C TYR A 54 -2.70 6.29 1.34
N SER A 55 -3.71 5.46 1.58
CA SER A 55 -4.64 5.01 0.56
C SER A 55 -6.04 5.45 0.95
N ARG A 56 -6.79 6.03 0.00
CA ARG A 56 -8.13 6.59 0.23
C ARG A 56 -9.21 5.71 -0.39
N PRO A 57 -10.13 5.11 0.41
CA PRO A 57 -11.27 4.40 -0.14
C PRO A 57 -12.37 5.38 -0.55
N GLY A 58 -13.12 5.04 -1.60
CA GLY A 58 -14.38 5.72 -1.87
C GLY A 58 -15.43 5.42 -0.80
N VAL A 59 -16.01 6.45 -0.19
CA VAL A 59 -17.06 6.31 0.85
C VAL A 59 -18.33 5.68 0.26
N LYS A 60 -18.66 6.00 -1.00
CA LYS A 60 -19.79 5.40 -1.76
C LYS A 60 -21.13 5.44 -1.00
N GLY A 61 -21.42 6.56 -0.32
CA GLY A 61 -22.67 6.75 0.43
C GLY A 61 -22.79 5.96 1.74
N ARG A 62 -21.75 5.20 2.15
CA ARG A 62 -21.78 4.42 3.39
C ARG A 62 -21.55 5.31 4.62
N LYS A 63 -22.24 4.99 5.72
CA LYS A 63 -21.90 5.52 7.04
C LYS A 63 -20.59 4.87 7.52
N ILE A 64 -19.51 5.66 7.54
CA ILE A 64 -18.19 5.17 7.92
C ILE A 64 -18.06 5.08 9.44
N TRP A 65 -18.17 6.21 10.15
CA TRP A 65 -17.97 6.29 11.60
C TRP A 65 -19.25 5.94 12.36
N GLY A 66 -19.14 5.12 13.41
CA GLY A 66 -20.31 4.56 14.09
C GLY A 66 -21.16 3.67 13.17
N GLY A 67 -20.53 3.07 12.17
CA GLY A 67 -21.13 2.22 11.15
C GLY A 67 -20.11 1.17 10.71
N LEU A 68 -19.53 1.33 9.51
CA LEU A 68 -18.48 0.43 9.00
C LEU A 68 -17.27 0.34 9.94
N ILE A 69 -16.86 1.48 10.49
CA ILE A 69 -15.87 1.57 11.56
C ILE A 69 -16.63 1.97 12.84
N PRO A 70 -16.74 1.08 13.85
CA PRO A 70 -17.29 1.44 15.16
C PRO A 70 -16.46 2.52 15.83
N TYR A 71 -17.08 3.24 16.75
CA TYR A 71 -16.35 4.10 17.67
C TYR A 71 -15.57 3.25 18.68
N GLY A 72 -14.39 3.72 19.07
CA GLY A 72 -13.49 3.03 19.98
C GLY A 72 -12.79 1.81 19.35
N MET A 73 -12.61 0.77 20.16
CA MET A 73 -11.95 -0.47 19.76
C MET A 73 -12.90 -1.36 18.96
N TRP A 74 -12.36 -2.05 17.97
CA TRP A 74 -13.05 -3.18 17.33
C TRP A 74 -13.09 -4.38 18.28
N PRO A 75 -14.17 -5.19 18.23
CA PRO A 75 -14.24 -6.43 18.99
C PRO A 75 -13.17 -7.42 18.52
N PRO A 76 -12.72 -8.33 19.40
CA PRO A 76 -11.81 -9.41 19.03
C PRO A 76 -12.30 -10.23 17.83
N ASN A 77 -11.35 -10.72 17.02
CA ASN A 77 -11.61 -11.71 15.99
C ASN A 77 -10.44 -12.71 15.90
N GLU A 78 -10.58 -13.71 15.02
CA GLU A 78 -9.56 -14.75 14.79
C GLU A 78 -8.18 -14.18 14.39
N TYR A 79 -8.15 -13.04 13.70
CA TYR A 79 -6.91 -12.40 13.24
C TYR A 79 -6.26 -11.49 14.27
N SER A 80 -7.03 -11.01 15.27
CA SER A 80 -6.53 -10.16 16.35
C SER A 80 -6.03 -10.96 17.56
N GLN A 81 -5.94 -12.29 17.43
CA GLN A 81 -5.49 -13.19 18.50
C GLN A 81 -6.35 -13.05 19.77
N GLY A 82 -7.65 -12.85 19.60
CA GLY A 82 -8.59 -12.72 20.72
C GLY A 82 -8.52 -11.39 21.47
N LYS A 83 -7.84 -10.36 20.93
CA LYS A 83 -7.75 -9.03 21.54
C LYS A 83 -8.58 -7.99 20.79
N PRO A 84 -9.20 -7.02 21.47
CA PRO A 84 -9.75 -5.83 20.82
C PRO A 84 -8.62 -5.05 20.13
N PHE A 85 -8.92 -4.35 19.04
CA PHE A 85 -7.91 -3.64 18.26
C PHE A 85 -8.43 -2.31 17.71
N PRO A 86 -7.58 -1.28 17.56
CA PRO A 86 -7.94 -0.01 16.95
C PRO A 86 -8.12 -0.15 15.45
N TRP A 87 -8.82 0.79 14.82
CA TRP A 87 -8.94 0.81 13.37
C TRP A 87 -7.59 1.16 12.73
N ARG A 88 -7.08 0.28 11.88
CA ARG A 88 -5.94 0.57 11.01
C ARG A 88 -6.36 1.59 9.96
N ALA A 89 -5.75 2.78 9.98
CA ALA A 89 -6.09 3.86 9.06
C ALA A 89 -5.67 3.57 7.61
N GLY A 90 -6.48 3.98 6.65
CA GLY A 90 -6.27 3.80 5.21
C GLY A 90 -7.18 2.74 4.57
N ALA A 91 -6.90 2.38 3.31
CA ALA A 91 -7.62 1.35 2.57
C ALA A 91 -6.66 0.50 1.76
N ASN A 92 -6.92 -0.81 1.66
CA ASN A 92 -5.96 -1.79 1.14
C ASN A 92 -4.68 -1.78 2.01
N GLU A 93 -3.76 -0.81 1.83
CA GLU A 93 -2.55 -0.60 2.63
C GLU A 93 -2.76 0.35 3.81
N LYS A 94 -1.94 0.20 4.85
CA LYS A 94 -1.95 1.10 6.00
C LYS A 94 -1.44 2.47 5.62
N THR A 95 -1.97 3.47 6.32
CA THR A 95 -1.35 4.78 6.35
C THR A 95 -0.04 4.68 7.12
N ILE A 96 1.07 5.09 6.50
CA ILE A 96 2.41 5.06 7.07
C ILE A 96 2.89 6.50 7.28
N LEU A 97 3.32 6.79 8.50
CA LEU A 97 4.10 7.99 8.83
C LEU A 97 5.58 7.61 8.88
N GLU A 98 6.40 8.33 8.14
CA GLU A 98 7.86 8.23 8.19
C GLU A 98 8.43 9.57 8.63
N ILE A 99 9.23 9.56 9.69
CA ILE A 99 9.91 10.73 10.25
C ILE A 99 11.41 10.46 10.25
N SER A 100 12.19 11.34 9.62
CA SER A 100 13.64 11.13 9.45
C SER A 100 14.47 11.50 10.68
N LYS A 101 13.87 12.19 11.65
CA LYS A 101 14.48 12.65 12.90
C LYS A 101 13.47 12.46 14.03
N ASP A 102 13.98 12.42 15.26
CA ASP A 102 13.16 12.45 16.46
C ASP A 102 12.31 13.72 16.48
N VAL A 103 11.04 13.58 16.82
CA VAL A 103 10.09 14.69 16.91
C VAL A 103 9.34 14.64 18.24
N THR A 104 8.56 15.68 18.50
CA THR A 104 7.62 15.71 19.61
C THR A 104 6.21 15.86 19.06
N VAL A 105 5.29 15.01 19.51
CA VAL A 105 3.86 15.07 19.17
C VAL A 105 3.08 15.22 20.47
N GLU A 106 2.29 16.29 20.60
CA GLU A 106 1.53 16.57 21.84
C GLU A 106 2.42 16.56 23.11
N GLY A 107 3.64 17.08 23.02
CA GLY A 107 4.60 17.09 24.13
C GLY A 107 5.29 15.75 24.42
N LYS A 108 4.95 14.68 23.70
CA LYS A 108 5.57 13.35 23.87
C LYS A 108 6.66 13.10 22.82
N PRO A 109 7.82 12.54 23.19
CA PRO A 109 8.86 12.20 22.23
C PRO A 109 8.41 11.04 21.34
N LEU A 110 8.69 11.16 20.04
CA LEU A 110 8.51 10.10 19.05
C LEU A 110 9.83 9.98 18.26
N PRO A 111 10.59 8.89 18.43
CA PRO A 111 11.86 8.70 17.74
C PRO A 111 11.72 8.67 16.22
N ALA A 112 12.81 8.91 15.48
CA ALA A 112 12.85 8.71 14.03
C ALA A 112 12.44 7.27 13.67
N GLY A 113 11.65 7.11 12.60
CA GLY A 113 11.17 5.79 12.21
C GLY A 113 9.96 5.81 11.29
N LYS A 114 9.48 4.59 11.00
CA LYS A 114 8.25 4.32 10.24
C LYS A 114 7.18 3.78 11.18
N TYR A 115 6.00 4.37 11.10
CA TYR A 115 4.89 4.06 11.97
C TYR A 115 3.63 3.77 11.16
N GLY A 116 2.97 2.66 11.47
CA GLY A 116 1.64 2.36 10.96
C GLY A 116 0.61 3.13 11.78
N ILE A 117 -0.24 3.91 11.12
CA ILE A 117 -1.24 4.72 11.82
C ILE A 117 -2.47 3.88 12.12
N HIS A 118 -2.80 3.80 13.41
CA HIS A 118 -4.08 3.32 13.90
C HIS A 118 -4.83 4.46 14.56
N MET A 119 -6.16 4.36 14.60
CA MET A 119 -7.01 5.38 15.20
C MET A 119 -8.13 4.73 15.99
N LEU A 120 -8.51 5.38 17.09
CA LEU A 120 -9.75 5.11 17.81
C LEU A 120 -10.69 6.29 17.53
N PRO A 121 -11.67 6.12 16.64
CA PRO A 121 -12.66 7.14 16.37
C PRO A 121 -13.54 7.32 17.60
N GLY A 122 -13.72 8.56 18.05
CA GLY A 122 -14.81 8.92 18.96
C GLY A 122 -15.77 9.88 18.28
N GLU A 123 -16.88 10.19 18.94
CA GLU A 123 -17.91 11.09 18.39
C GLU A 123 -17.39 12.53 18.23
N SER A 124 -16.57 13.00 19.17
CA SER A 124 -16.01 14.36 19.18
C SER A 124 -14.48 14.39 19.17
N GLN A 125 -13.83 13.31 19.62
CA GLN A 125 -12.38 13.24 19.80
C GLN A 125 -11.84 11.91 19.27
N TRP A 126 -10.64 11.97 18.72
CA TRP A 126 -9.98 10.83 18.10
C TRP A 126 -8.64 10.61 18.76
N ILE A 127 -8.30 9.36 19.01
CA ILE A 127 -6.96 8.98 19.47
C ILE A 127 -6.21 8.45 18.27
N ILE A 128 -5.06 9.04 17.97
CA ILE A 128 -4.14 8.57 16.94
C ILE A 128 -3.04 7.77 17.63
N ILE A 129 -2.75 6.59 17.09
CA ILE A 129 -1.78 5.65 17.62
C ILE A 129 -0.69 5.45 16.57
N PHE A 130 0.55 5.77 16.94
CA PHE A 130 1.73 5.48 16.13
C PHE A 130 2.20 4.06 16.43
N SER A 131 1.99 3.13 15.50
CA SER A 131 2.41 1.74 15.71
C SER A 131 3.77 1.45 15.11
N LYS A 132 4.67 0.85 15.89
CA LYS A 132 5.96 0.30 15.40
C LYS A 132 5.77 -0.81 14.36
N ASN A 133 4.57 -1.41 14.27
CA ASN A 133 4.21 -2.35 13.22
C ASN A 133 3.79 -1.61 11.94
N ALA A 134 4.74 -0.94 11.30
CA ALA A 134 4.50 -0.23 10.04
C ALA A 134 4.02 -1.18 8.93
N ALA A 135 4.61 -2.37 8.84
CA ALA A 135 4.16 -3.45 7.95
C ALA A 135 3.30 -4.48 8.73
N GLY A 136 2.59 -5.36 8.02
CA GLY A 136 1.85 -6.49 8.61
C GLY A 136 0.32 -6.34 8.64
N THR A 137 -0.34 -7.18 9.42
CA THR A 137 -1.81 -7.28 9.46
C THR A 137 -2.45 -6.01 10.06
N PRO A 138 -3.72 -5.71 9.73
CA PRO A 138 -4.42 -4.54 10.28
C PRO A 138 -4.91 -4.75 11.72
N TYR A 139 -4.78 -5.96 12.27
CA TYR A 139 -5.34 -6.36 13.55
C TYR A 139 -4.32 -6.29 14.70
N ILE A 140 -3.04 -6.17 14.36
CA ILE A 140 -1.94 -6.19 15.32
C ILE A 140 -1.26 -4.81 15.31
N TYR A 141 -1.20 -4.20 16.48
CA TYR A 141 -0.49 -2.95 16.70
C TYR A 141 0.36 -3.05 17.97
N ASN A 142 1.51 -2.38 17.93
CA ASN A 142 2.38 -2.13 19.07
C ASN A 142 2.62 -0.62 19.14
N GLU A 143 2.19 0.04 20.22
CA GLU A 143 2.35 1.48 20.40
C GLU A 143 3.84 1.85 20.51
N ALA A 144 4.19 2.99 19.93
CA ALA A 144 5.55 3.49 19.88
C ALA A 144 6.00 4.16 21.17
#